data_AF-A0AA95GXX5-F1
#
_entry.id   AF-A0AA95GXX5-F1
#
_cell.length_a   1.000
_cell.length_b   1.000
_cell.length_c   1.000
_cell.angle_alpha   90.00
_cell.angle_beta   90.00
_cell.angle_gamma   90.00
#
_symmetry.space_group_name_H-M   'P 1'
#
loop_
_entity.id
_entity.type
_entity.pdbx_description
1 polymer ?
#
loop_
_entity_poly.entity_id
_entity_poly.type
_entity_poly.pdbx_seq_one_letter_code
_entity_poly.pdbx_strand_id
1 'polypeptide(L)'
;MLSLVVVVLATIATGFIVWANDKRHGKYGIALPAGVSVAVGTLGWIAFISAGLGYQPGATWIPWVLPIVLGTAAAAAVVVFLGRTRTRHDTAALTKALKL
;
A
#
# COMPACT_ATOMS: atom_id res chain seq x y z
N MET A 1 -12.34 -14.86 11.70
CA MET A 1 -12.84 -13.47 11.66
C MET A 1 -11.88 -12.51 12.36
N LEU A 2 -11.52 -12.73 13.64
CA LEU A 2 -10.55 -11.88 14.36
C LEU A 2 -9.21 -11.70 13.62
N SER A 3 -8.65 -12.77 13.03
CA SER A 3 -7.34 -12.69 12.34
C SER A 3 -7.35 -11.76 11.12
N LEU A 4 -8.41 -11.77 10.32
CA LEU A 4 -8.55 -10.85 9.19
C LEU A 4 -8.61 -9.39 9.66
N VAL A 5 -9.39 -9.12 10.72
CA VAL A 5 -9.53 -7.77 11.29
C VAL A 5 -8.18 -7.20 11.71
N VAL A 6 -7.35 -8.01 12.39
CA VAL A 6 -5.99 -7.59 12.78
C VAL A 6 -5.13 -7.25 11.57
N VAL A 7 -5.17 -8.07 10.52
CA VAL A 7 -4.40 -7.83 9.29
C VAL A 7 -4.87 -6.57 8.57
N VAL A 8 -6.18 -6.33 8.52
CA VAL A 8 -6.75 -5.09 7.95
C VAL A 8 -6.29 -3.87 8.74
N LEU A 9 -6.41 -3.89 10.07
CA LEU A 9 -5.98 -2.75 10.89
C LEU A 9 -4.47 -2.49 10.78
N ALA A 10 -3.66 -3.54 10.75
CA ALA A 10 -2.21 -3.43 10.58
C ALA A 10 -1.85 -2.85 9.20
N THR A 11 -2.51 -3.30 8.13
CA THR A 11 -2.28 -2.78 6.77
C THR A 11 -2.75 -1.34 6.59
N ILE A 12 -3.85 -0.95 7.24
CA ILE A 12 -4.26 0.46 7.33
C ILE A 12 -3.13 1.28 7.97
N ALA A 13 -2.65 0.84 9.14
CA ALA A 13 -1.60 1.55 9.88
C ALA A 13 -0.33 1.70 9.05
N THR A 14 0.14 0.63 8.39
CA THR A 14 1.33 0.72 7.54
C THR A 14 1.12 1.60 6.30
N GLY A 15 -0.08 1.60 5.72
CA GLY A 15 -0.42 2.50 4.61
C GLY A 15 -0.36 3.97 5.02
N PHE A 16 -0.82 4.32 6.23
CA PHE A 16 -0.67 5.66 6.78
C PHE A 16 0.80 6.01 7.09
N ILE A 17 1.60 5.07 7.60
CA ILE A 17 3.03 5.27 7.82
C ILE A 17 3.75 5.58 6.50
N VAL A 18 3.44 4.83 5.44
CA VAL A 18 4.00 5.07 4.09
C VAL A 18 3.61 6.45 3.58
N TRP A 19 2.35 6.87 3.78
CA TRP A 19 1.92 8.21 3.40
C TRP A 19 2.66 9.30 4.20
N ALA A 20 2.76 9.15 5.51
CA ALA A 20 3.41 10.13 6.39
C ALA A 20 4.92 10.28 6.10
N ASN A 21 5.56 9.22 5.59
CA ASN A 21 6.98 9.22 5.29
C ASN A 21 7.33 9.77 3.89
N ASP A 22 6.37 9.90 2.98
CA ASP A 22 6.65 10.48 1.65
C ASP A 22 6.61 12.00 1.68
N LYS A 23 7.70 12.65 1.28
CA LYS A 23 7.81 14.10 1.13
C LYS A 23 6.85 14.68 0.07
N ARG A 24 6.35 13.84 -0.86
CA ARG A 24 5.41 14.25 -1.92
C ARG A 24 3.96 13.91 -1.59
N HIS A 25 3.67 13.50 -0.36
CA HIS A 25 2.34 13.16 0.12
C HIS A 25 1.27 14.25 -0.06
N GLY A 26 1.64 15.53 -0.21
CA GLY A 26 0.70 16.60 -0.59
C GLY A 26 0.20 16.53 -2.03
N LYS A 27 0.87 15.77 -2.91
CA LYS A 27 0.50 15.61 -4.32
C LYS A 27 -0.59 14.56 -4.52
N TYR A 28 -0.90 13.70 -3.55
CA TYR A 28 -1.91 12.65 -3.65
C TYR A 28 -2.63 12.42 -2.32
N GLY A 29 -3.90 11.99 -2.35
CA GLY A 29 -4.73 11.90 -1.13
C GLY A 29 -4.22 10.86 -0.13
N ILE A 30 -4.42 11.12 1.16
CA ILE A 30 -4.06 10.22 2.28
C ILE A 30 -4.67 8.83 2.18
N ALA A 31 -5.87 8.73 1.60
CA ALA A 31 -6.58 7.48 1.42
C ALA A 31 -5.91 6.53 0.39
N LEU A 32 -5.03 7.05 -0.48
CA LEU A 32 -4.50 6.28 -1.61
C LEU A 32 -3.52 5.19 -1.15
N PRO A 33 -2.49 5.48 -0.34
CA PRO A 33 -1.58 4.44 0.17
C PRO A 33 -2.25 3.52 1.18
N ALA A 34 -3.14 4.07 2.03
CA ALA A 34 -3.93 3.28 2.97
C ALA A 34 -4.86 2.28 2.24
N GLY A 35 -5.60 2.75 1.24
CA GLY A 35 -6.49 1.90 0.45
C GLY A 35 -5.75 0.82 -0.34
N VAL A 36 -4.60 1.15 -0.94
CA VAL A 36 -3.76 0.16 -1.65
C VAL A 36 -3.22 -0.89 -0.67
N SER A 37 -2.71 -0.46 0.48
CA SER A 37 -2.17 -1.37 1.51
C SER A 37 -3.24 -2.35 1.98
N VAL A 38 -4.45 -1.86 2.28
CA VAL A 38 -5.58 -2.69 2.70
C VAL A 38 -6.04 -3.62 1.59
N ALA A 39 -6.19 -3.14 0.36
CA ALA A 39 -6.66 -3.97 -0.74
C ALA A 39 -5.69 -5.14 -0.98
N VAL A 40 -4.39 -4.84 -1.07
CA VAL A 40 -3.36 -5.87 -1.30
C VAL A 40 -3.23 -6.81 -0.11
N GLY A 41 -3.26 -6.29 1.12
CA GLY A 41 -3.21 -7.11 2.32
C GLY A 41 -4.43 -8.02 2.48
N THR A 42 -5.63 -7.51 2.19
CA THR A 42 -6.86 -8.30 2.27
C THR A 42 -6.87 -9.40 1.20
N LEU A 43 -6.49 -9.07 -0.04
CA LEU A 43 -6.40 -10.05 -1.12
C LEU A 43 -5.31 -11.10 -0.85
N GLY A 44 -4.15 -10.69 -0.35
CA GLY A 44 -3.07 -11.59 0.04
C GLY A 44 -3.49 -12.54 1.15
N TRP A 45 -4.19 -12.03 2.17
CA TRP A 45 -4.73 -12.85 3.24
C TRP A 45 -5.70 -13.92 2.71
N ILE A 46 -6.65 -13.52 1.87
CA ILE A 46 -7.63 -14.44 1.26
C ILE A 46 -6.92 -15.54 0.48
N ALA A 47 -5.91 -15.18 -0.32
CA ALA A 47 -5.13 -16.13 -1.12
C ALA A 47 -4.36 -17.14 -0.25
N PHE A 48 -3.75 -16.71 0.86
CA PHE A 48 -2.99 -17.62 1.72
C PHE A 48 -3.90 -18.54 2.55
N ILE A 49 -5.06 -18.04 3.00
CA ILE A 49 -6.04 -18.86 3.72
C ILE A 49 -6.70 -19.87 2.78
N SER A 50 -7.03 -19.49 1.55
CA SER A 50 -7.58 -20.41 0.55
C SER A 50 -6.57 -21.50 0.14
N ALA A 51 -5.28 -21.18 0.16
CA ALA A 51 -4.20 -22.16 -0.05
C ALA A 51 -3.95 -23.10 1.14
N GLY A 52 -4.69 -22.96 2.26
CA GLY A 52 -4.56 -23.83 3.43
C GLY A 52 -3.35 -23.53 4.33
N LEU A 53 -2.58 -22.46 4.04
CA LEU A 53 -1.37 -22.09 4.79
C LEU A 53 -1.66 -21.63 6.23
N GLY A 54 -2.92 -21.30 6.53
CA GLY A 54 -3.33 -20.91 7.89
C GLY A 54 -3.36 -22.06 8.91
N TYR A 55 -3.42 -23.32 8.45
CA TYR A 55 -3.65 -24.48 9.32
C TYR A 55 -2.44 -25.43 9.39
N GLN A 56 -1.38 -25.13 8.65
CA GLN A 56 -0.18 -25.95 8.61
C GLN A 56 0.82 -25.55 9.72
N PRO A 57 1.25 -26.48 10.60
CA PRO A 57 2.27 -26.21 11.60
C PRO A 57 3.56 -25.66 10.95
N GLY A 58 4.10 -24.56 11.47
CA GLY A 58 5.31 -23.91 10.95
C GLY A 58 5.07 -22.92 9.80
N ALA A 59 4.02 -23.11 9.01
CA ALA A 59 3.59 -22.15 7.98
C ALA A 59 2.53 -21.17 8.49
N THR A 60 2.07 -21.36 9.73
CA THR A 60 0.96 -20.61 10.27
C THR A 60 1.21 -19.13 10.09
N TRP A 61 2.32 -18.50 10.52
CA TRP A 61 2.65 -17.06 10.40
C TRP A 61 2.51 -16.39 9.02
N ILE A 62 2.42 -17.16 7.92
CA ILE A 62 2.36 -16.65 6.54
C ILE A 62 1.17 -15.72 6.30
N PRO A 63 -0.10 -16.10 6.53
CA PRO A 63 -1.26 -15.21 6.32
C PRO A 63 -1.33 -13.98 7.25
N TRP A 64 -0.31 -13.70 8.07
CA TRP A 64 -0.33 -12.69 9.14
C TRP A 64 0.67 -11.62 8.73
N VAL A 65 1.91 -12.05 8.50
CA VAL A 65 3.03 -11.16 8.22
C VAL A 65 3.12 -10.84 6.73
N LEU A 66 3.01 -11.85 5.85
CA LEU A 66 3.17 -11.63 4.41
C LEU A 66 2.15 -10.64 3.85
N PRO A 67 0.84 -10.72 4.17
CA PRO A 67 -0.12 -9.73 3.69
C PRO A 67 0.20 -8.29 4.13
N ILE A 68 0.66 -8.12 5.36
CA ILE A 68 1.05 -6.79 5.88
C ILE A 68 2.26 -6.25 5.12
N VAL A 69 3.28 -7.10 4.93
CA VAL A 69 4.50 -6.72 4.21
C VAL A 69 4.19 -6.41 2.75
N LEU A 70 3.40 -7.25 2.08
CA LEU A 70 2.97 -7.06 0.70
C LEU A 70 2.13 -5.78 0.53
N GLY A 71 1.17 -5.53 1.43
CA GLY A 71 0.37 -4.31 1.43
C GLY A 71 1.23 -3.06 1.59
N THR A 72 2.18 -3.10 2.52
CA THR A 72 3.12 -1.98 2.76
C THR A 72 4.03 -1.73 1.55
N ALA A 73 4.58 -2.80 0.96
CA ALA A 73 5.43 -2.71 -0.23
C ALA A 73 4.65 -2.16 -1.43
N ALA A 74 3.40 -2.60 -1.63
CA ALA A 74 2.54 -2.11 -2.69
C ALA A 74 2.20 -0.63 -2.50
N ALA A 75 1.86 -0.21 -1.29
CA ALA A 75 1.63 1.21 -0.97
C ALA A 75 2.87 2.06 -1.27
N ALA A 76 4.06 1.60 -0.86
CA ALA A 76 5.32 2.30 -1.13
C ALA A 76 5.60 2.40 -2.63
N ALA A 77 5.39 1.32 -3.39
CA ALA A 77 5.56 1.31 -4.85
C ALA A 77 4.62 2.29 -5.54
N VAL A 78 3.34 2.32 -5.15
CA VAL A 78 2.35 3.26 -5.70
C VAL A 78 2.76 4.70 -5.42
N VAL A 79 3.17 5.00 -4.20
CA VAL A 79 3.60 6.34 -3.80
C VAL A 79 4.82 6.81 -4.60
N VAL A 80 5.84 5.95 -4.73
CA VAL A 80 7.04 6.26 -5.52
C VAL A 80 6.69 6.50 -7.00
N PHE A 81 5.82 5.68 -7.56
CA PHE A 81 5.38 5.82 -8.94
C PHE A 81 4.57 7.11 -9.15
N LEU A 82 3.52 7.32 -8.35
CA LEU A 82 2.63 8.48 -8.48
C LEU A 82 3.37 9.80 -8.21
N GLY A 83 4.26 9.80 -7.21
CA GLY A 83 5.10 10.94 -6.88
C GLY A 83 6.05 11.32 -8.02
N ARG A 84 6.56 10.36 -8.80
CA ARG A 84 7.38 10.65 -10.00
C ARG A 84 6.53 11.16 -11.16
N THR A 85 5.40 10.51 -11.42
CA THR A 85 4.55 10.82 -12.58
C THR A 85 3.87 12.18 -12.43
N ARG A 86 3.32 12.52 -11.25
CA ARG A 86 2.69 13.82 -11.00
C ARG A 86 3.69 14.97 -11.10
N THR A 87 4.90 14.83 -10.54
CA THR A 87 5.94 15.86 -10.69
C THR A 87 6.34 16.10 -12.15
N ARG A 88 6.39 15.05 -12.99
CA ARG A 88 6.65 15.20 -14.43
C ARG A 88 5.52 15.94 -15.16
N HIS A 89 4.26 15.61 -14.87
CA HIS A 89 3.14 16.32 -15.49
C HIS A 89 3.08 17.78 -15.07
N ASP A 90 3.30 18.09 -13.79
CA ASP A 90 3.28 19.47 -13.30
C ASP A 90 4.39 20.32 -13.92
N THR A 91 5.60 19.76 -14.04
CA THR A 91 6.73 20.46 -14.68
C THR A 91 6.51 20.64 -16.17
N ALA A 92 5.91 19.68 -16.87
CA ALA A 92 5.55 19.82 -18.28
C ALA A 92 4.48 20.90 -18.49
N ALA A 93 3.45 20.94 -17.64
CA ALA A 93 2.41 21.96 -17.68
C ALA A 93 2.97 23.36 -17.40
N LEU A 94 3.82 23.51 -16.37
CA LEU A 94 4.53 24.76 -16.07
C LEU A 94 5.42 25.20 -17.23
N THR A 95 6.21 24.29 -17.80
CA THR A 95 7.08 24.60 -18.96
C THR A 95 6.27 25.09 -20.16
N LYS A 96 5.08 24.51 -20.39
CA LYS A 96 4.18 24.96 -21.46
C LYS A 96 3.58 26.34 -21.18
N ALA A 97 3.24 26.63 -19.91
CA ALA A 97 2.70 27.93 -19.51
C ALA A 97 3.76 29.05 -19.49
N LEU A 98 5.02 28.72 -19.17
CA LEU A 98 6.14 29.66 -19.12
C LEU A 98 6.81 29.91 -20.47
N LYS A 99 6.59 29.04 -21.47
CA LYS A 99 6.89 29.35 -22.87
C LYS A 99 5.80 30.27 -23.45
N LEU A 100 5.83 31.53 -23.03
CA LEU A 100 5.49 32.70 -23.84
C LEU A 100 6.69 33.05 -24.74
#